data_AF-A0A496RGP3-F1
#
_entry.id   AF-A0A496RGP3-F1
#
_cell.length_a   1.000
_cell.length_b   1.000
_cell.length_c   1.000
_cell.angle_alpha   90.00
_cell.angle_beta   90.00
_cell.angle_gamma   90.00
#
_symmetry.space_group_name_H-M   'P 1'
#
loop_
_entity.id
_entity.type
_entity.pdbx_description
1 polymer ?
#
loop_
_entity_poly.entity_id
_entity_poly.type
_entity_poly.pdbx_seq_one_letter_code
_entity_poly.pdbx_strand_id
1 'polypeptide(L)'
;MAKIKGEGKMKIKNSTLIKSLLLLTVFLLSLIAYKAAYSADPVKFNQLYLLGERLYEKGKYQGAVHVFEELLEMNPNSEFAKDYLQRSRKALRNQAIIEKEKEKLEENWQRRREREARRIEQREEREELKNERVVEQQQKIQAKEAREEKIGPREERLRQIEAGKTRRIEEKRQAREEKLRKKEEAKQEKIRQRQEKLRKAQEAKEEKLRLREEKRFQKEQARQEKLKIRQQNR
;
A
#
# COMPACT_ATOMS: atom_id res chain seq x y z
N MET A 1 -21.30 -146.47 -4.15
CA MET A 1 -22.49 -145.63 -4.35
C MET A 1 -22.73 -144.79 -3.10
N ALA A 2 -22.60 -143.46 -3.16
CA ALA A 2 -23.31 -142.53 -2.29
C ALA A 2 -23.26 -141.13 -2.92
N LYS A 3 -24.43 -140.56 -3.15
CA LYS A 3 -24.73 -139.33 -3.89
C LYS A 3 -25.53 -138.43 -2.94
N ILE A 4 -25.05 -137.23 -2.61
CA ILE A 4 -25.84 -136.18 -1.94
C ILE A 4 -25.28 -134.84 -2.47
N LYS A 5 -25.95 -134.17 -3.43
CA LYS A 5 -26.97 -133.09 -3.26
C LYS A 5 -26.40 -131.86 -2.52
N GLY A 6 -26.53 -130.62 -2.96
CA GLY A 6 -27.23 -129.98 -4.07
C GLY A 6 -27.09 -128.46 -3.92
N GLU A 7 -26.83 -127.75 -5.01
CA GLU A 7 -26.65 -126.30 -5.04
C GLU A 7 -28.01 -125.57 -5.04
N GLY A 8 -28.31 -124.80 -4.00
CA GLY A 8 -29.45 -123.88 -3.95
C GLY A 8 -29.08 -122.51 -4.49
N LYS A 9 -29.42 -122.21 -5.74
CA LYS A 9 -29.28 -120.87 -6.34
C LYS A 9 -30.37 -119.94 -5.81
N MET A 10 -30.02 -119.01 -4.90
CA MET A 10 -30.90 -117.91 -4.50
C MET A 10 -31.13 -116.94 -5.67
N LYS A 11 -32.34 -116.93 -6.24
CA LYS A 11 -32.81 -115.86 -7.13
C LYS A 11 -33.16 -114.63 -6.30
N ILE A 12 -32.21 -113.71 -6.14
CA ILE A 12 -32.46 -112.42 -5.49
C ILE A 12 -33.39 -111.61 -6.41
N LYS A 13 -34.53 -111.14 -5.89
CA LYS A 13 -35.45 -110.22 -6.57
C LYS A 13 -34.80 -108.82 -6.68
N ASN A 14 -33.77 -108.68 -7.49
CA ASN A 14 -32.99 -107.44 -7.63
C ASN A 14 -33.80 -106.25 -8.17
N SER A 15 -34.82 -106.50 -9.00
CA SER A 15 -35.67 -105.45 -9.59
C SER A 15 -36.44 -104.63 -8.56
N THR A 16 -36.98 -105.26 -7.53
CA THR A 16 -37.74 -104.56 -6.48
C THR A 16 -36.83 -103.77 -5.55
N LEU A 17 -35.62 -104.28 -5.26
CA LEU A 17 -34.62 -103.60 -4.44
C LEU A 17 -34.02 -102.38 -5.14
N ILE A 18 -33.68 -102.49 -6.44
CA ILE A 18 -33.15 -101.36 -7.22
C ILE A 18 -34.19 -100.25 -7.33
N LYS A 19 -35.47 -100.57 -7.56
CA LYS A 19 -36.56 -99.58 -7.58
C LYS A 19 -36.74 -98.90 -6.22
N SER A 20 -36.69 -99.66 -5.13
CA SER A 20 -36.77 -99.13 -3.77
C SER A 20 -35.59 -98.21 -3.44
N LEU A 21 -34.37 -98.56 -3.86
CA LEU A 21 -33.17 -97.74 -3.66
C LEU A 21 -33.25 -96.44 -4.47
N LEU A 22 -33.70 -96.50 -5.74
CA LEU A 22 -33.91 -95.30 -6.55
C LEU A 22 -34.97 -94.37 -5.93
N LEU A 23 -36.12 -94.92 -5.51
CA LEU A 23 -37.14 -94.15 -4.79
C LEU A 23 -36.59 -93.49 -3.53
N LEU A 24 -35.77 -94.20 -2.75
CA LEU A 24 -35.13 -93.66 -1.55
C LEU A 24 -34.14 -92.53 -1.89
N THR A 25 -33.31 -92.70 -2.93
CA THR A 25 -32.36 -91.65 -3.33
C THR A 25 -33.06 -90.38 -3.83
N VAL A 26 -34.12 -90.52 -4.63
CA VAL A 26 -34.93 -89.38 -5.08
C VAL A 26 -35.65 -88.73 -3.89
N PHE A 27 -36.16 -89.52 -2.94
CA PHE A 27 -36.77 -89.00 -1.72
C PHE A 27 -35.76 -88.26 -0.82
N LEU A 28 -34.55 -88.80 -0.65
CA LEU A 28 -33.48 -88.15 0.12
C LEU A 28 -32.98 -86.88 -0.57
N LEU A 29 -32.81 -86.89 -1.89
CA LEU A 29 -32.47 -85.68 -2.66
C LEU A 29 -33.60 -84.64 -2.58
N SER A 30 -34.86 -85.08 -2.61
CA SER A 30 -36.02 -84.22 -2.41
C SER A 30 -36.05 -83.64 -1.00
N LEU A 31 -35.72 -84.41 0.05
CA LEU A 31 -35.62 -83.90 1.42
C LEU A 31 -34.46 -82.91 1.60
N ILE A 32 -33.32 -83.13 0.95
CA ILE A 32 -32.19 -82.20 0.97
C ILE A 32 -32.58 -80.91 0.24
N ALA A 33 -33.22 -81.01 -0.92
CA ALA A 33 -33.74 -79.85 -1.66
C ALA A 33 -34.85 -79.12 -0.89
N TYR A 34 -35.75 -79.84 -0.24
CA TYR A 34 -36.82 -79.29 0.60
C TYR A 34 -36.26 -78.58 1.82
N LYS A 35 -35.27 -79.18 2.51
CA LYS A 35 -34.60 -78.55 3.64
C LYS A 35 -33.82 -77.31 3.22
N ALA A 36 -33.14 -77.32 2.07
CA ALA A 36 -32.48 -76.14 1.52
C ALA A 36 -33.47 -75.04 1.12
N ALA A 37 -34.68 -75.40 0.69
CA ALA A 37 -35.74 -74.44 0.38
C ALA A 37 -36.45 -73.88 1.63
N TYR A 38 -36.51 -74.64 2.73
CA TYR A 38 -37.24 -74.28 3.95
C TYR A 38 -36.34 -73.94 5.16
N SER A 39 -35.01 -73.94 5.04
CA SER A 39 -34.08 -73.60 6.14
C SER A 39 -33.97 -72.10 6.45
N ALA A 40 -34.62 -71.24 5.68
CA ALA A 40 -34.62 -69.80 5.93
C ALA A 40 -35.69 -69.46 6.97
N ASP A 41 -35.29 -68.86 8.09
CA ASP A 41 -36.22 -68.26 9.06
C ASP A 41 -37.02 -67.13 8.36
N PRO A 42 -38.33 -67.31 8.13
CA PRO A 42 -39.13 -66.34 7.39
C PRO A 42 -39.25 -64.99 8.11
N VAL A 43 -39.16 -64.98 9.44
CA VAL A 43 -39.22 -63.75 10.24
C VAL A 43 -37.92 -62.97 10.06
N LYS A 44 -36.77 -63.63 10.19
CA LYS A 44 -35.46 -63.01 9.95
C LYS A 44 -35.36 -62.47 8.52
N PHE A 45 -35.82 -63.25 7.54
CA PHE A 45 -35.80 -62.85 6.13
C PHE A 45 -36.63 -61.58 5.88
N ASN A 46 -37.85 -61.50 6.41
CA ASN A 46 -38.68 -60.29 6.29
C ASN A 46 -38.07 -59.08 7.01
N GLN A 47 -37.43 -59.27 8.17
CA GLN A 47 -36.75 -58.19 8.88
C GLN A 47 -35.57 -57.63 8.10
N LEU A 48 -34.74 -58.51 7.52
CA LEU A 48 -33.63 -58.12 6.66
C LEU A 48 -34.14 -57.41 5.39
N TYR A 49 -35.22 -57.88 4.79
CA TYR A 49 -35.84 -57.20 3.65
C TYR A 49 -36.21 -55.75 3.98
N LEU A 50 -36.98 -55.54 5.06
CA LEU A 50 -37.39 -54.21 5.50
C LEU A 50 -36.20 -53.33 5.91
N LEU A 51 -35.12 -53.92 6.42
CA LEU A 51 -33.89 -53.18 6.71
C LEU A 51 -33.19 -52.73 5.43
N GLY A 52 -33.00 -53.64 4.46
CA GLY A 52 -32.36 -53.35 3.18
C GLY A 52 -33.12 -52.29 2.39
N GLU A 53 -34.44 -52.40 2.36
CA GLU A 53 -35.33 -51.41 1.73
C GLU A 53 -35.19 -50.03 2.37
N ARG A 54 -35.28 -49.93 3.71
CA ARG A 54 -35.10 -48.65 4.41
C ARG A 54 -33.70 -48.07 4.23
N LEU A 55 -32.67 -48.90 4.12
CA LEU A 55 -31.32 -48.43 3.83
C LEU A 55 -31.22 -47.89 2.40
N TYR A 56 -31.83 -48.56 1.43
CA TYR A 56 -31.90 -48.11 0.04
C TYR A 56 -32.64 -46.78 -0.08
N GLU A 57 -33.82 -46.64 0.52
CA GLU A 57 -34.60 -45.40 0.52
C GLU A 57 -33.89 -44.23 1.18
N LYS A 58 -33.10 -44.49 2.24
CA LYS A 58 -32.27 -43.48 2.90
C LYS A 58 -30.98 -43.15 2.14
N GLY A 59 -30.77 -43.71 0.95
CA GLY A 59 -29.55 -43.53 0.15
C GLY A 59 -28.31 -44.21 0.75
N LYS A 60 -28.46 -45.06 1.77
CA LYS A 60 -27.37 -45.82 2.40
C LYS A 60 -27.10 -47.09 1.60
N TYR A 61 -26.75 -46.93 0.32
CA TYR A 61 -26.70 -48.02 -0.65
C TYR A 61 -25.68 -49.11 -0.30
N GLN A 62 -24.56 -48.77 0.33
CA GLN A 62 -23.57 -49.77 0.76
C GLN A 62 -24.13 -50.71 1.83
N GLY A 63 -24.86 -50.16 2.81
CA GLY A 63 -25.55 -50.97 3.81
C GLY A 63 -26.67 -51.81 3.18
N ALA A 64 -27.42 -51.24 2.23
CA ALA A 64 -28.44 -51.98 1.49
C ALA A 64 -27.84 -53.17 0.72
N VAL A 65 -26.70 -52.97 0.05
CA VAL A 65 -25.96 -54.04 -0.66
C VAL A 65 -25.65 -55.21 0.27
N HIS A 66 -25.06 -54.93 1.45
CA HIS A 66 -24.74 -55.99 2.42
C HIS A 66 -25.98 -56.76 2.89
N VAL A 67 -27.08 -56.06 3.17
CA VAL A 67 -28.32 -56.70 3.62
C VAL A 67 -28.98 -57.55 2.52
N PHE A 68 -28.94 -57.09 1.26
CA PHE A 68 -29.47 -57.88 0.14
C PHE A 68 -28.55 -59.06 -0.24
N GLU A 69 -27.25 -58.97 0.02
CA GLU A 69 -26.33 -60.11 -0.08
C GLU A 69 -26.66 -61.19 0.97
N GLU A 70 -26.89 -60.80 2.23
CA GLU A 70 -27.33 -61.73 3.30
C GLU A 70 -28.68 -62.39 2.95
N LEU A 71 -29.62 -61.66 2.35
CA LEU A 71 -30.88 -62.22 1.88
C LEU A 71 -30.70 -63.26 0.78
N LEU A 72 -29.70 -63.09 -0.11
CA LEU A 72 -29.38 -64.07 -1.15
C LEU A 72 -28.61 -65.27 -0.62
N GLU A 73 -27.87 -65.14 0.47
CA GLU A 73 -27.30 -66.28 1.19
C GLU A 73 -28.40 -67.13 1.84
N MET A 74 -29.45 -66.50 2.38
CA MET A 74 -30.61 -67.19 2.95
C MET A 74 -31.52 -67.83 1.89
N ASN A 75 -31.76 -67.13 0.78
CA ASN A 75 -32.54 -67.63 -0.35
C ASN A 75 -31.91 -67.19 -1.69
N PRO A 76 -31.05 -68.03 -2.30
CA PRO A 76 -30.37 -67.73 -3.56
C PRO A 76 -31.31 -67.50 -4.75
N ASN A 77 -32.56 -67.98 -4.66
CA ASN A 77 -33.55 -67.87 -5.71
C ASN A 77 -34.48 -66.66 -5.54
N SER A 78 -34.26 -65.82 -4.52
CA SER A 78 -35.03 -64.59 -4.33
C SER A 78 -34.80 -63.59 -5.46
N GLU A 79 -35.78 -63.45 -6.36
CA GLU A 79 -35.72 -62.50 -7.48
C GLU A 79 -35.70 -61.05 -6.99
N PHE A 80 -36.49 -60.73 -5.96
CA PHE A 80 -36.53 -59.38 -5.43
C PHE A 80 -35.19 -59.00 -4.77
N ALA A 81 -34.52 -59.91 -4.06
CA ALA A 81 -33.23 -59.60 -3.44
C ALA A 81 -32.15 -59.37 -4.51
N LYS A 82 -32.19 -60.09 -5.65
CA LYS A 82 -31.33 -59.83 -6.82
C LYS A 82 -31.59 -58.46 -7.41
N ASP A 83 -32.87 -58.09 -7.61
CA ASP A 83 -33.25 -56.79 -8.17
C ASP A 83 -32.80 -55.63 -7.26
N TYR A 84 -33.13 -55.68 -5.98
CA TYR A 84 -32.71 -54.64 -5.02
C TYR A 84 -31.20 -54.56 -4.85
N LEU A 85 -30.48 -55.70 -4.89
CA LEU A 85 -29.01 -55.70 -4.89
C LEU A 85 -28.45 -54.98 -6.13
N GLN A 86 -28.98 -55.27 -7.31
CA GLN A 86 -28.57 -54.62 -8.56
C GLN A 86 -28.84 -53.12 -8.51
N ARG A 87 -30.03 -52.71 -8.06
CA ARG A 87 -30.40 -51.30 -7.90
C ARG A 87 -29.48 -50.60 -6.90
N SER A 88 -29.23 -51.21 -5.75
CA SER A 88 -28.34 -50.68 -4.70
C SER A 88 -26.91 -50.50 -5.22
N ARG A 89 -26.36 -51.49 -5.93
CA ARG A 89 -25.03 -51.38 -6.54
C ARG A 89 -24.95 -50.28 -7.61
N LYS A 90 -26.00 -50.12 -8.42
CA LYS A 90 -26.08 -49.05 -9.42
C LYS A 90 -26.13 -47.67 -8.75
N ALA A 91 -26.97 -47.53 -7.74
CA ALA A 91 -27.12 -46.29 -7.00
C ALA A 91 -25.82 -45.90 -6.25
N LEU A 92 -25.13 -46.87 -5.65
CA LEU A 92 -23.82 -46.67 -5.02
C LEU A 92 -22.76 -46.15 -6.00
N ARG A 93 -22.68 -46.75 -7.21
CA ARG A 93 -21.77 -46.25 -8.26
C ARG A 93 -22.10 -44.82 -8.68
N ASN A 94 -23.39 -44.52 -8.87
CA ASN A 94 -23.83 -43.18 -9.24
C ASN A 94 -23.52 -42.16 -8.15
N GLN A 95 -23.68 -42.52 -6.87
CA GLN A 95 -23.34 -41.65 -5.75
C GLN A 95 -21.84 -41.32 -5.75
N ALA A 96 -20.97 -42.31 -5.96
CA ALA A 96 -19.52 -42.07 -6.03
C ALA A 96 -19.14 -41.13 -7.20
N ILE A 97 -19.82 -41.24 -8.34
CA ILE A 97 -19.62 -40.32 -9.48
C ILE A 97 -20.03 -38.89 -9.09
N ILE A 98 -21.22 -38.72 -8.50
CA ILE A 98 -21.72 -37.42 -8.05
C ILE A 98 -20.79 -36.79 -7.00
N GLU A 99 -20.29 -37.58 -6.05
CA GLU A 99 -19.33 -37.11 -5.04
C GLU A 99 -18.04 -36.61 -5.68
N LYS A 100 -17.49 -37.36 -6.63
CA LYS A 100 -16.29 -36.95 -7.38
C LYS A 100 -16.53 -35.69 -8.22
N GLU A 101 -17.71 -35.53 -8.80
CA GLU A 101 -18.08 -34.32 -9.54
C GLU A 101 -18.25 -33.12 -8.61
N LYS A 102 -18.85 -33.30 -7.43
CA LYS A 102 -18.97 -32.27 -6.40
C LYS A 102 -17.60 -31.83 -5.89
N GLU A 103 -16.69 -32.77 -5.65
CA GLU A 103 -15.32 -32.48 -5.24
C GLU A 103 -14.60 -31.62 -6.29
N LYS A 104 -14.67 -32.02 -7.58
CA LYS A 104 -14.11 -31.23 -8.69
C LYS A 104 -14.73 -29.85 -8.80
N LEU A 105 -16.04 -29.74 -8.59
CA LEU A 105 -16.76 -28.48 -8.64
C LEU A 105 -16.30 -27.58 -7.50
N GLU A 106 -16.21 -28.09 -6.28
CA GLU A 106 -15.71 -27.35 -5.12
C GLU A 106 -14.26 -26.92 -5.34
N GLU A 107 -13.39 -27.81 -5.83
CA GLU A 107 -12.01 -27.47 -6.19
C GLU A 107 -11.95 -26.35 -7.23
N ASN A 108 -12.81 -26.37 -8.25
CA ASN A 108 -12.91 -25.30 -9.24
C ASN A 108 -13.36 -23.98 -8.60
N TRP A 109 -14.38 -24.01 -7.74
CA TRP A 109 -14.83 -22.83 -6.99
C TRP A 109 -13.75 -22.26 -6.08
N GLN A 110 -12.99 -23.11 -5.39
CA GLN A 110 -11.85 -22.70 -4.57
C GLN A 110 -10.76 -22.05 -5.43
N ARG A 111 -10.36 -22.70 -6.52
CA ARG A 111 -9.38 -22.14 -7.47
C ARG A 111 -9.83 -20.80 -8.04
N ARG A 112 -11.12 -20.61 -8.34
CA ARG A 112 -11.67 -19.33 -8.82
C ARG A 112 -11.60 -18.26 -7.74
N ARG A 113 -12.02 -18.57 -6.51
CA ARG A 113 -11.91 -17.68 -5.35
C ARG A 113 -10.46 -17.26 -5.08
N GLU A 114 -9.52 -18.19 -5.10
CA GLU A 114 -8.09 -17.90 -4.92
C GLU A 114 -7.51 -17.01 -6.02
N ARG A 115 -7.94 -17.20 -7.27
CA ARG A 115 -7.52 -16.32 -8.38
C ARG A 115 -8.09 -14.92 -8.19
N GLU A 116 -9.33 -14.82 -7.75
CA GLU A 116 -9.99 -13.54 -7.49
C GLU A 116 -9.35 -12.81 -6.31
N ALA A 117 -9.10 -13.51 -5.21
CA ALA A 117 -8.36 -12.99 -4.05
C ALA A 117 -6.97 -12.48 -4.45
N ARG A 118 -6.21 -13.26 -5.22
CA ARG A 118 -4.90 -12.81 -5.75
C ARG A 118 -5.01 -11.57 -6.63
N ARG A 119 -6.07 -11.46 -7.43
CA ARG A 119 -6.29 -10.26 -8.27
C ARG A 119 -6.62 -9.02 -7.44
N ILE A 120 -7.35 -9.19 -6.35
CA ILE A 120 -7.68 -8.12 -5.41
C ILE A 120 -6.41 -7.70 -4.67
N GLU A 121 -5.66 -8.64 -4.11
CA GLU A 121 -4.39 -8.40 -3.41
C GLU A 121 -3.39 -7.66 -4.31
N GLN A 122 -3.18 -8.12 -5.55
CA GLN A 122 -2.32 -7.43 -6.51
C GLN A 122 -2.81 -6.02 -6.86
N ARG A 123 -4.13 -5.80 -6.84
CA ARG A 123 -4.69 -4.47 -7.09
C ARG A 123 -4.45 -3.56 -5.89
N GLU A 124 -4.65 -4.06 -4.67
CA GLU A 124 -4.38 -3.35 -3.43
C GLU A 124 -2.90 -2.98 -3.32
N GLU A 125 -1.99 -3.94 -3.53
CA GLU A 125 -0.54 -3.70 -3.55
C GLU A 125 -0.15 -2.62 -4.58
N ARG A 126 -0.77 -2.64 -5.78
CA ARG A 126 -0.54 -1.61 -6.80
C ARG A 126 -1.05 -0.24 -6.38
N GLU A 127 -2.20 -0.16 -5.70
CA GLU A 127 -2.74 1.10 -5.20
C GLU A 127 -1.89 1.63 -4.03
N GLU A 128 -1.43 0.77 -3.14
CA GLU A 128 -0.48 1.12 -2.07
C GLU A 128 0.82 1.68 -2.66
N LEU A 129 1.42 0.99 -3.65
CA LEU A 129 2.63 1.47 -4.30
C LEU A 129 2.43 2.82 -5.01
N LYS A 130 1.25 3.06 -5.59
CA LYS A 130 0.91 4.38 -6.16
C LYS A 130 0.83 5.44 -5.07
N ASN A 131 0.16 5.14 -3.96
CA ASN A 131 0.02 6.06 -2.84
C ASN A 131 1.38 6.38 -2.22
N GLU A 132 2.25 5.40 -2.05
CA GLU A 132 3.63 5.58 -1.59
C GLU A 132 4.41 6.51 -2.52
N ARG A 133 4.33 6.30 -3.85
CA ARG A 133 4.98 7.19 -4.83
C ARG A 133 4.46 8.62 -4.75
N VAL A 134 3.16 8.81 -4.54
CA VAL A 134 2.56 10.15 -4.36
C VAL A 134 3.10 10.80 -3.09
N VAL A 135 3.17 10.06 -1.98
CA VAL A 135 3.74 10.57 -0.71
C VAL A 135 5.22 10.92 -0.87
N GLU A 136 6.01 10.06 -1.52
CA GLU A 136 7.44 10.31 -1.78
C GLU A 136 7.65 11.56 -2.65
N GLN A 137 6.82 11.72 -3.70
CA GLN A 137 6.86 12.93 -4.54
C GLN A 137 6.50 14.18 -3.73
N GLN A 138 5.47 14.12 -2.90
CA GLN A 138 5.06 15.24 -2.05
C GLN A 138 6.17 15.62 -1.07
N GLN A 139 6.83 14.65 -0.45
CA GLN A 139 7.97 14.89 0.43
C GLN A 139 9.15 15.54 -0.31
N LYS A 140 9.43 15.12 -1.55
CA LYS A 140 10.46 15.74 -2.40
C LYS A 140 10.13 17.20 -2.72
N ILE A 141 8.86 17.50 -3.01
CA ILE A 141 8.39 18.87 -3.26
C ILE A 141 8.56 19.71 -1.98
N GLN A 142 8.05 19.24 -0.84
CA GLN A 142 8.20 19.93 0.45
C GLN A 142 9.68 20.16 0.82
N ALA A 143 10.55 19.17 0.58
CA ALA A 143 11.98 19.31 0.83
C ALA A 143 12.64 20.35 -0.10
N LYS A 144 12.16 20.47 -1.34
CA LYS A 144 12.62 21.49 -2.28
C LYS A 144 12.13 22.88 -1.87
N GLU A 145 10.85 23.02 -1.53
CA GLU A 145 10.26 24.26 -1.02
C GLU A 145 10.97 24.74 0.25
N ALA A 146 11.20 23.86 1.22
CA ALA A 146 11.92 24.20 2.44
C ALA A 146 13.39 24.58 2.20
N ARG A 147 14.02 24.10 1.11
CA ARG A 147 15.35 24.55 0.69
C ARG A 147 15.28 25.94 0.08
N GLU A 148 14.32 26.19 -0.80
CA GLU A 148 14.11 27.49 -1.45
C GLU A 148 13.72 28.58 -0.44
N GLU A 149 12.86 28.26 0.53
CA GLU A 149 12.49 29.18 1.62
C GLU A 149 13.72 29.64 2.41
N LYS A 150 14.72 28.77 2.61
CA LYS A 150 15.98 29.11 3.29
C LYS A 150 16.91 29.98 2.44
N ILE A 151 16.73 30.04 1.12
CA ILE A 151 17.54 30.87 0.22
C ILE A 151 17.21 32.36 0.43
N GLY A 152 15.93 32.72 0.57
CA GLY A 152 15.50 34.11 0.76
C GLY A 152 16.19 34.82 1.93
N PRO A 153 16.11 34.30 3.17
CA PRO A 153 16.81 34.88 4.32
C PRO A 153 18.33 34.94 4.16
N ARG A 154 18.91 34.00 3.40
CA ARG A 154 20.35 33.99 3.11
C ARG A 154 20.74 35.11 2.15
N GLU A 155 19.96 35.34 1.10
CA GLU A 155 20.16 36.45 0.15
C GLU A 155 19.90 37.81 0.80
N GLU A 156 18.85 37.92 1.61
CA GLU A 156 18.53 39.12 2.40
C GLU A 156 19.70 39.50 3.31
N ARG A 157 20.26 38.54 4.06
CA ARG A 157 21.45 38.76 4.89
C ARG A 157 22.66 39.21 4.07
N LEU A 158 22.88 38.64 2.89
CA LEU A 158 23.97 39.07 2.01
C LEU A 158 23.79 40.52 1.54
N ARG A 159 22.57 40.90 1.11
CA ARG A 159 22.24 42.29 0.73
C ARG A 159 22.44 43.26 1.88
N GLN A 160 22.05 42.91 3.10
CA GLN A 160 22.25 43.74 4.28
C GLN A 160 23.74 43.94 4.60
N ILE A 161 24.55 42.88 4.47
CA ILE A 161 26.00 42.96 4.65
C ILE A 161 26.62 43.88 3.59
N GLU A 162 26.24 43.74 2.31
CA GLU A 162 26.72 44.59 1.23
C GLU A 162 26.31 46.05 1.43
N ALA A 163 25.03 46.31 1.69
CA ALA A 163 24.53 47.66 1.98
C ALA A 163 25.26 48.28 3.18
N GLY A 164 25.55 47.50 4.22
CA GLY A 164 26.35 47.93 5.37
C GLY A 164 27.78 48.31 5.01
N LYS A 165 28.43 47.57 4.10
CA LYS A 165 29.76 47.93 3.57
C LYS A 165 29.70 49.23 2.78
N THR A 166 28.72 49.37 1.89
CA THR A 166 28.56 50.58 1.06
C THR A 166 28.29 51.81 1.91
N ARG A 167 27.39 51.71 2.91
CA ARG A 167 27.14 52.79 3.87
C ARG A 167 28.40 53.20 4.62
N ARG A 168 29.19 52.25 5.13
CA ARG A 168 30.46 52.54 5.82
C ARG A 168 31.48 53.23 4.90
N ILE A 169 31.50 52.89 3.61
CA ILE A 169 32.36 53.56 2.62
C ILE A 169 31.87 54.99 2.40
N GLU A 170 30.57 55.19 2.22
CA GLU A 170 29.98 56.50 1.99
C GLU A 170 30.13 57.43 3.21
N GLU A 171 29.91 56.92 4.43
CA GLU A 171 30.16 57.65 5.68
C GLU A 171 31.63 58.09 5.79
N LYS A 172 32.58 57.21 5.47
CA LYS A 172 34.00 57.54 5.45
C LYS A 172 34.32 58.60 4.39
N ARG A 173 33.67 58.54 3.24
CA ARG A 173 33.82 59.51 2.15
C ARG A 173 33.25 60.88 2.57
N GLN A 174 32.02 60.92 3.05
CA GLN A 174 31.38 62.15 3.55
C GLN A 174 32.19 62.78 4.69
N ALA A 175 32.68 61.99 5.65
CA ALA A 175 33.54 62.50 6.72
C ALA A 175 34.87 63.06 6.19
N ARG A 176 35.42 62.50 5.10
CA ARG A 176 36.60 63.06 4.43
C ARG A 176 36.28 64.35 3.69
N GLU A 177 35.17 64.40 2.96
CA GLU A 177 34.70 65.58 2.23
C GLU A 177 34.36 66.72 3.19
N GLU A 178 33.69 66.46 4.31
CA GLU A 178 33.40 67.45 5.34
C GLU A 178 34.69 67.99 5.98
N LYS A 179 35.66 67.11 6.27
CA LYS A 179 36.99 67.55 6.74
C LYS A 179 37.71 68.42 5.71
N LEU A 180 37.58 68.11 4.42
CA LEU A 180 38.16 68.90 3.34
C LEU A 180 37.46 70.27 3.28
N ARG A 181 36.12 70.30 3.31
CA ARG A 181 35.31 71.51 3.29
C ARG A 181 35.63 72.43 4.47
N LYS A 182 35.70 71.90 5.69
CA LYS A 182 36.11 72.68 6.88
C LYS A 182 37.51 73.26 6.74
N LYS A 183 38.46 72.52 6.13
CA LYS A 183 39.80 73.03 5.84
C LYS A 183 39.76 74.16 4.79
N GLU A 184 38.93 74.04 3.77
CA GLU A 184 38.76 75.08 2.75
C GLU A 184 38.08 76.33 3.29
N GLU A 185 37.00 76.18 4.07
CA GLU A 185 36.32 77.26 4.79
C GLU A 185 37.31 78.00 5.69
N ALA A 186 38.12 77.27 6.48
CA ALA A 186 39.15 77.88 7.33
C ALA A 186 40.24 78.61 6.53
N LYS A 187 40.61 78.11 5.34
CA LYS A 187 41.54 78.81 4.44
C LYS A 187 40.90 80.08 3.88
N GLN A 188 39.65 80.01 3.41
CA GLN A 188 38.91 81.15 2.88
C GLN A 188 38.71 82.23 3.94
N GLU A 189 38.39 81.84 5.17
CA GLU A 189 38.25 82.76 6.28
C GLU A 189 39.57 83.49 6.59
N LYS A 190 40.71 82.77 6.60
CA LYS A 190 42.03 83.40 6.72
C LYS A 190 42.32 84.40 5.60
N ILE A 191 41.90 84.08 4.38
CA ILE A 191 42.05 85.00 3.23
C ILE A 191 41.18 86.24 3.45
N ARG A 192 39.90 86.09 3.83
CA ARG A 192 38.99 87.21 4.14
C ARG A 192 39.55 88.11 5.24
N GLN A 193 39.99 87.53 6.36
CA GLN A 193 40.60 88.29 7.45
C GLN A 193 41.85 89.05 7.00
N ARG A 194 42.66 88.47 6.12
CA ARG A 194 43.84 89.15 5.54
C ARG A 194 43.43 90.29 4.61
N GLN A 195 42.42 90.09 3.76
CA GLN A 195 41.88 91.12 2.87
C GLN A 195 41.26 92.27 3.67
N GLU A 196 40.51 92.00 4.73
CA GLU A 196 39.91 93.01 5.60
C GLU A 196 41.00 93.83 6.32
N LYS A 197 42.03 93.19 6.86
CA LYS A 197 43.20 93.88 7.43
C LYS A 197 43.89 94.77 6.41
N LEU A 198 44.04 94.29 5.17
CA LEU A 198 44.63 95.07 4.08
C LEU A 198 43.77 96.30 3.77
N ARG A 199 42.44 96.12 3.69
CA ARG A 199 41.47 97.19 3.43
C ARG A 199 41.51 98.26 4.52
N LYS A 200 41.46 97.87 5.80
CA LYS A 200 41.58 98.81 6.94
C LYS A 200 42.92 99.55 6.91
N ALA A 201 44.01 98.89 6.53
CA ALA A 201 45.31 99.54 6.38
C ALA A 201 45.35 100.54 5.20
N GLN A 202 44.62 100.26 4.10
CA GLN A 202 44.44 101.19 2.99
C GLN A 202 43.59 102.39 3.39
N GLU A 203 42.43 102.15 4.01
CA GLU A 203 41.53 103.20 4.53
C GLU A 203 42.28 104.13 5.51
N ALA A 204 43.06 103.57 6.46
CA ALA A 204 43.86 104.36 7.38
C ALA A 204 45.00 105.14 6.69
N LYS A 205 45.57 104.62 5.60
CA LYS A 205 46.56 105.36 4.78
C LYS A 205 45.89 106.52 4.04
N GLU A 206 44.73 106.29 3.44
CA GLU A 206 43.94 107.31 2.75
C GLU A 206 43.46 108.39 3.71
N GLU A 207 42.98 108.02 4.90
CA GLU A 207 42.60 108.96 5.95
C GLU A 207 43.78 109.83 6.40
N LYS A 208 44.96 109.21 6.63
CA LYS A 208 46.19 109.96 6.93
C LYS A 208 46.58 110.90 5.79
N LEU A 209 46.37 110.50 4.54
CA LEU A 209 46.63 111.33 3.37
C LEU A 209 45.66 112.52 3.34
N ARG A 210 44.35 112.28 3.51
CA ARG A 210 43.31 113.32 3.60
C ARG A 210 43.61 114.32 4.70
N LEU A 211 43.94 113.86 5.92
CA LEU A 211 44.34 114.71 7.04
C LEU A 211 45.59 115.55 6.73
N ARG A 212 46.55 115.00 5.98
CA ARG A 212 47.74 115.75 5.53
C ARG A 212 47.37 116.81 4.49
N GLU A 213 46.50 116.50 3.55
CA GLU A 213 46.01 117.43 2.53
C GLU A 213 45.17 118.56 3.16
N GLU A 214 44.27 118.22 4.09
CA GLU A 214 43.46 119.18 4.83
C GLU A 214 44.33 120.13 5.69
N LYS A 215 45.36 119.59 6.37
CA LYS A 215 46.35 120.44 7.08
C LYS A 215 47.12 121.34 6.14
N ARG A 216 47.47 120.88 4.93
CA ARG A 216 48.11 121.73 3.91
C ARG A 216 47.16 122.83 3.47
N PHE A 217 45.91 122.49 3.18
CA PHE A 217 44.88 123.41 2.77
C PHE A 217 44.60 124.47 3.84
N GLN A 218 44.43 124.10 5.11
CA GLN A 218 44.25 125.07 6.20
C GLN A 218 45.48 125.97 6.39
N LYS A 219 46.70 125.42 6.29
CA LYS A 219 47.93 126.22 6.34
C LYS A 219 48.00 127.23 5.19
N GLU A 220 47.48 126.87 4.03
CA GLU A 220 47.42 127.72 2.85
C GLU A 220 46.32 128.78 2.97
N GLN A 221 45.14 128.44 3.50
CA GLN A 221 44.09 129.41 3.86
C GLN A 221 44.58 130.40 4.93
N ALA A 222 45.25 129.95 5.98
CA ALA A 222 45.83 130.84 6.99
C ALA A 222 46.92 131.76 6.42
N ARG A 223 47.67 131.31 5.39
CA ARG A 223 48.61 132.17 4.65
C ARG A 223 47.88 133.23 3.83
N GLN A 224 46.83 132.85 3.10
CA GLN A 224 45.97 133.74 2.33
C GLN A 224 45.29 134.79 3.23
N GLU A 225 44.82 134.39 4.40
CA GLU A 225 44.19 135.27 5.39
C GLU A 225 45.20 136.24 6.01
N LYS A 226 46.41 135.78 6.38
CA LYS A 226 47.51 136.66 6.80
C LYS A 226 47.93 137.64 5.70
N LEU A 227 47.88 137.24 4.43
CA LEU A 227 48.12 138.11 3.28
C LEU A 227 47.02 139.17 3.15
N LYS A 228 45.74 138.80 3.32
CA LYS A 228 44.61 139.74 3.32
C LYS A 228 44.68 140.74 4.48
N ILE A 229 45.01 140.30 5.70
CA ILE A 229 45.20 141.18 6.87
C ILE A 229 46.38 142.16 6.62
N ARG A 230 47.46 141.72 5.96
CA ARG A 230 48.56 142.61 5.55
C ARG A 230 48.19 143.61 4.46
N GLN A 231 47.21 143.30 3.63
CA GLN A 231 46.75 144.18 2.55
C GLN A 231 45.68 145.18 3.03
N GLN A 232 44.94 144.88 4.10
CA GLN A 232 43.98 145.80 4.72
C GLN A 232 44.61 146.81 5.69
N ASN A 233 45.87 146.59 6.09
CA ASN A 233 46.64 147.49 6.97
C ASN A 233 47.68 148.34 6.20
N ARG A 234 47.46 148.58 4.90
CA ARG A 234 48.23 149.49 4.05
C ARG A 234 47.27 150.50 3.43
#